data_AF-I0JKL1-F1
#
_entry.id   AF-I0JKL1-F1
#
_cell.length_a   1.000
_cell.length_b   1.000
_cell.length_c   1.000
_cell.angle_alpha   90.00
_cell.angle_beta   90.00
_cell.angle_gamma   90.00
#
_symmetry.space_group_name_H-M   'P 1'
#
loop_
_entity.id
_entity.type
_entity.pdbx_description
1 polymer ?
#
loop_
_entity_poly.entity_id
_entity_poly.type
_entity_poly.pdbx_seq_one_letter_code
_entity_poly.pdbx_strand_id
1 'polypeptide(L)'
;MTVLVDLIMLWLELTLLKVSEEDIEGNLKELKKHTWFQDYLSDETKRQQIIHDAKVRRVIGRFSKRKLRKDSYQAYCKKKLDRALR
;
A
#
# COMPACT_ATOMS: atom_id res chain seq x y z
N MET A 1 13.28 -28.32 7.16
CA MET A 1 14.04 -27.04 7.12
C MET A 1 13.22 -25.98 6.39
N THR A 2 12.12 -25.52 6.98
CA THR A 2 11.23 -24.49 6.39
C THR A 2 11.20 -23.24 7.26
N VAL A 3 11.18 -23.44 8.58
CA VAL A 3 11.17 -22.38 9.60
C VAL A 3 12.27 -21.34 9.40
N LEU A 4 13.50 -21.76 9.07
CA LEU A 4 14.61 -20.83 8.81
C LEU A 4 14.39 -19.99 7.55
N VAL A 5 13.83 -20.56 6.49
CA VAL A 5 13.52 -19.84 5.24
C VAL A 5 12.36 -18.87 5.47
N ASP A 6 11.34 -19.28 6.21
CA ASP A 6 10.20 -18.46 6.58
C ASP A 6 10.62 -17.27 7.45
N LEU A 7 11.52 -17.49 8.42
CA LEU A 7 12.09 -16.43 9.26
C LEU A 7 12.95 -15.47 8.44
N ILE A 8 13.75 -15.98 7.50
CA ILE A 8 14.55 -15.13 6.59
C ILE A 8 13.64 -14.29 5.70
N MET A 9 12.56 -14.85 5.15
CA MET A 9 11.58 -14.10 4.35
C MET A 9 10.85 -13.05 5.17
N LEU A 10 10.46 -13.37 6.41
CA LEU A 10 9.84 -12.43 7.34
C LEU A 10 10.81 -11.29 7.71
N TRP A 11 12.07 -11.64 7.95
CA TRP A 11 13.13 -10.69 8.26
C TRP A 11 13.47 -9.81 7.05
N LEU A 12 13.46 -10.36 5.85
CA LEU A 12 13.61 -9.64 4.58
C LEU A 12 12.43 -8.67 4.36
N GLU A 13 11.21 -9.09 4.65
CA GLU A 13 10.01 -8.23 4.64
C GLU A 13 10.06 -7.13 5.70
N LEU A 14 10.73 -7.35 6.84
CA LEU A 14 10.88 -6.37 7.91
C LEU A 14 12.00 -5.37 7.62
N THR A 15 13.10 -5.82 7.02
CA THR A 15 14.34 -5.03 6.86
C THR A 15 14.44 -4.32 5.50
N LEU A 16 14.00 -4.93 4.40
CA LEU A 16 14.01 -4.30 3.07
C LEU A 16 12.77 -3.45 2.76
N LEU A 17 11.72 -3.52 3.59
CA LEU A 17 10.46 -2.76 3.43
C LEU A 17 10.25 -1.78 4.58
N LYS A 18 11.32 -1.09 5.02
CA LYS A 18 11.16 0.12 5.82
C LYS A 18 10.61 1.22 4.91
N VAL A 19 9.30 1.11 4.66
CA VAL A 19 8.52 2.11 3.94
C VAL A 19 8.68 3.43 4.70
N SER A 20 9.27 4.42 4.05
CA SER A 20 9.40 5.76 4.63
C SER A 20 8.08 6.51 4.53
N GLU A 21 7.92 7.55 5.35
CA GLU A 21 6.77 8.46 5.22
C GLU A 21 6.77 9.15 3.84
N GLU A 22 7.96 9.44 3.29
CA GLU A 22 8.11 10.00 1.94
C GLU A 22 7.60 9.06 0.85
N ASP A 23 7.82 7.75 0.98
CA ASP A 23 7.27 6.75 0.05
C ASP A 23 5.74 6.71 0.11
N ILE A 24 5.18 6.80 1.32
CA ILE A 24 3.73 6.83 1.54
C ILE A 24 3.14 8.08 0.92
N GLU A 25 3.66 9.26 1.26
CA GLU A 25 3.19 10.53 0.70
C GLU A 25 3.34 10.58 -0.82
N GLY A 26 4.49 10.12 -1.33
CA GLY A 26 4.78 10.07 -2.76
C GLY A 26 3.79 9.20 -3.52
N ASN A 27 3.43 8.05 -2.95
CA ASN A 27 2.42 7.16 -3.54
C ASN A 27 1.00 7.70 -3.37
N LEU A 28 0.66 8.31 -2.22
CA LEU A 28 -0.64 8.96 -2.02
C LEU A 28 -0.89 10.07 -3.04
N LYS A 29 0.13 10.88 -3.35
CA LYS A 29 0.05 11.92 -4.39
C LYS A 29 -0.29 11.36 -5.77
N GLU A 30 0.27 10.21 -6.13
CA GLU A 30 -0.06 9.55 -7.40
C GLU A 30 -1.43 8.87 -7.35
N LEU A 31 -1.74 8.13 -6.28
CA LEU A 31 -3.01 7.41 -6.11
C LEU A 31 -4.22 8.34 -6.16
N LYS A 32 -4.13 9.53 -5.54
CA LYS A 32 -5.19 10.57 -5.56
C LYS A 32 -5.62 11.02 -6.95
N LYS A 33 -4.83 10.77 -7.99
CA LYS A 33 -5.16 11.10 -9.38
C LYS A 33 -6.15 10.11 -10.01
N HIS A 34 -6.38 8.97 -9.38
CA HIS A 34 -7.23 7.90 -9.91
C HIS A 34 -8.59 7.88 -9.21
N THR A 35 -9.67 7.84 -10.00
CA THR A 35 -11.06 7.89 -9.51
C THR A 35 -11.33 6.82 -8.45
N TRP A 36 -10.90 5.57 -8.67
CA TRP A 36 -11.12 4.47 -7.73
C TRP A 36 -10.52 4.72 -6.33
N PHE A 37 -9.45 5.51 -6.24
CA PHE A 37 -8.84 5.85 -4.96
C PHE A 37 -9.55 7.05 -4.32
N GLN A 38 -10.05 7.99 -5.13
CA GLN A 38 -10.90 9.08 -4.64
C GLN A 38 -12.19 8.52 -4.01
N ASP A 39 -12.76 7.46 -4.58
CA ASP A 39 -13.93 6.78 -4.01
C ASP A 39 -13.67 6.26 -2.59
N TYR A 40 -12.45 5.79 -2.29
CA TYR A 40 -12.07 5.42 -0.93
C TYR A 40 -11.93 6.62 0.01
N LEU A 41 -11.52 7.78 -0.50
CA LEU A 41 -11.39 8.99 0.33
C LEU A 41 -12.75 9.64 0.62
N SER A 42 -13.74 9.44 -0.25
CA SER A 42 -15.12 9.88 -0.05
C SER A 42 -15.84 9.11 1.06
N ASP A 43 -15.40 7.88 1.35
CA ASP A 43 -15.87 7.07 2.47
C ASP A 43 -15.08 7.42 3.74
N GLU A 44 -15.77 7.92 4.78
CA GLU A 44 -15.13 8.35 6.04
C GLU A 44 -14.29 7.24 6.67
N THR A 45 -14.85 6.04 6.81
CA THR A 45 -14.19 4.93 7.49
C THR A 45 -12.93 4.53 6.75
N LYS A 46 -13.01 4.37 5.43
CA LYS A 46 -11.84 4.03 4.61
C LYS A 46 -10.81 5.15 4.61
N ARG A 47 -11.24 6.41 4.59
CA ARG A 47 -10.34 7.56 4.67
C ARG A 47 -9.58 7.56 5.99
N GLN A 48 -10.25 7.34 7.12
CA GLN A 48 -9.59 7.26 8.44
C GLN A 48 -8.55 6.14 8.48
N GLN A 49 -8.88 4.97 7.91
CA GLN A 49 -7.91 3.87 7.79
C GLN A 49 -6.72 4.25 6.89
N ILE A 50 -6.94 4.90 5.75
CA ILE A 50 -5.85 5.36 4.87
C ILE A 50 -4.93 6.36 5.58
N ILE A 51 -5.49 7.25 6.41
CA ILE A 51 -4.73 8.29 7.10
C ILE A 51 -4.00 7.74 8.32
N HIS A 52 -4.61 6.85 9.10
CA HIS A 52 -4.12 6.50 10.45
C HIS A 52 -3.74 5.03 10.62
N ASP A 53 -4.29 4.09 9.84
CA ASP A 53 -3.97 2.68 10.00
C ASP A 53 -2.58 2.37 9.46
N ALA A 54 -1.67 1.99 10.36
CA ALA A 54 -0.27 1.73 10.01
C ALA A 54 -0.09 0.60 8.99
N LYS A 55 -0.99 -0.39 8.96
CA LYS A 55 -0.93 -1.51 8.01
C LYS A 55 -1.37 -1.05 6.63
N VAL A 56 -2.45 -0.28 6.53
CA VAL A 56 -2.92 0.32 5.26
C VAL A 56 -1.86 1.25 4.69
N ARG A 57 -1.31 2.14 5.51
CA ARG A 57 -0.24 3.07 5.11
C ARG A 57 1.00 2.34 4.62
N ARG A 58 1.41 1.25 5.30
CA ARG A 58 2.51 0.41 4.85
C ARG A 58 2.22 -0.24 3.50
N VAL A 59 1.00 -0.73 3.27
CA VAL A 59 0.61 -1.26 1.94
C VAL A 59 0.77 -0.19 0.86
N ILE A 60 0.32 1.04 1.13
CA ILE A 60 0.43 2.16 0.19
C ILE A 60 1.89 2.47 -0.14
N GLY A 61 2.76 2.61 0.87
CA GLY A 61 4.16 2.94 0.62
C GLY A 61 4.97 1.81 -0.02
N ARG A 62 4.51 0.55 0.04
CA ARG A 62 5.12 -0.56 -0.73
C ARG A 62 4.81 -0.53 -2.23
N PHE A 63 3.91 0.34 -2.69
CA PHE A 63 3.62 0.45 -4.11
C PHE A 63 4.78 1.09 -4.86
N SER A 64 5.04 0.59 -6.06
CA SER A 64 6.07 1.16 -6.93
C SER A 64 5.50 2.39 -7.63
N LYS A 65 5.93 3.59 -7.21
CA LYS A 65 5.52 4.87 -7.81
C LYS A 65 5.58 4.88 -9.34
N ARG A 66 6.69 4.37 -9.92
CA ARG A 66 6.89 4.27 -11.39
C ARG A 66 5.83 3.41 -12.10
N LYS A 67 5.24 2.43 -11.41
CA LYS A 67 4.28 1.48 -11.97
C LYS A 67 2.83 1.94 -11.76
N LEU A 68 2.54 2.90 -10.88
CA LEU A 68 1.18 3.39 -10.62
C LEU A 68 0.47 3.94 -11.86
N ARG A 69 1.22 4.37 -12.87
CA ARG A 69 0.66 4.81 -14.16
C ARG A 69 0.17 3.68 -15.06
N LYS A 70 0.47 2.41 -14.75
CA LYS A 70 0.06 1.25 -15.55
C LYS A 70 -1.26 0.71 -15.03
N ASP A 71 -2.26 0.56 -15.89
CA ASP A 71 -3.61 0.11 -15.50
C ASP A 71 -3.62 -1.27 -14.83
N SER A 72 -2.83 -2.21 -15.35
CA SER A 72 -2.70 -3.54 -14.74
C SER A 72 -2.13 -3.49 -13.33
N TYR A 73 -1.23 -2.53 -13.06
CA TYR A 73 -0.69 -2.33 -11.72
C TYR A 73 -1.67 -1.58 -10.81
N GLN A 74 -2.45 -0.64 -11.34
CA GLN A 74 -3.54 -0.02 -10.59
C GLN A 74 -4.56 -1.05 -10.12
N ALA A 75 -4.97 -1.99 -10.98
CA ALA A 75 -5.88 -3.07 -10.61
C ALA A 75 -5.29 -3.95 -9.48
N TYR A 76 -3.98 -4.24 -9.53
CA TYR A 76 -3.26 -4.91 -8.45
C TYR A 76 -3.28 -4.10 -7.14
N CYS A 77 -2.97 -2.81 -7.20
CA CYS A 77 -2.98 -1.90 -6.04
C CYS A 77 -4.37 -1.81 -5.41
N LYS A 78 -5.41 -1.64 -6.23
CA LYS A 78 -6.81 -1.62 -5.79
C LYS A 78 -7.17 -2.91 -5.05
N LYS A 79 -6.87 -4.07 -5.63
CA LYS A 79 -7.13 -5.38 -4.97
C LYS A 79 -6.38 -5.55 -3.65
N LYS A 80 -5.18 -4.98 -3.52
CA LYS A 80 -4.40 -5.00 -2.26
C LYS A 80 -5.01 -4.08 -1.21
N LEU A 81 -5.44 -2.88 -1.60
CA LEU A 81 -6.11 -1.94 -0.70
C LEU A 81 -7.49 -2.44 -0.28
N ASP A 82 -8.28 -3.00 -1.20
CA ASP A 82 -9.56 -3.64 -0.90
C ASP A 82 -9.44 -4.75 0.16
N ARG A 83 -8.27 -5.38 0.30
CA ARG A 83 -8.01 -6.39 1.34
C ARG A 83 -7.51 -5.78 2.65
N ALA A 84 -6.85 -4.63 2.58
CA ALA A 84 -6.31 -3.95 3.75
C ALA A 84 -7.37 -3.09 4.46
N LEU A 85 -8.37 -2.60 3.71
CA LEU A 85 -9.51 -1.80 4.18
C LEU A 85 -10.72 -2.63 4.62
N ARG A 86 -10.63 -3.96 4.55
CA ARG A 86 -11.65 -4.89 5.05
C ARG A 86 -11.50 -5.15 6.53
#